data_AF-A0AAJ7FDF5-F1
#
_entry.id   AF-A0AAJ7FDF5-F1
#
_cell.length_a   1.000
_cell.length_b   1.000
_cell.length_c   1.000
_cell.angle_alpha   90.00
_cell.angle_beta   90.00
_cell.angle_gamma   90.00
#
_symmetry.space_group_name_H-M   'P 1'
#
loop_
_entity.id
_entity.type
_entity.pdbx_description
1 polymer ?
#
loop_
_entity_poly.entity_id
_entity_poly.type
_entity_poly.pdbx_seq_one_letter_code
_entity_poly.pdbx_strand_id
1 'polypeptide(L)'
;MTSKKKSNKLSNATDNTATVVWTKAEKCALLKSLKKYGHKDISKIAETIPSKSQSDIKILIDKFTKQARCKKHIKTESPIDNWLASGMFPDTDTLIPEALLFIQLYEKHPPEEQTGGCNLREVYNFLYRMVLGQPTVGISPEVEKTVYYLISNITREVWPASRTEILNEIAKLPAKQKCLKVYPGKKMYF
;
A
#
# COMPACT_ATOMS: atom_id res chain seq x y z
N MET A 1 39.63 56.62 23.59
CA MET A 1 38.30 56.33 24.17
C MET A 1 37.71 55.11 23.47
N THR A 2 37.17 54.21 24.28
CA THR A 2 36.84 52.81 24.01
C THR A 2 35.71 52.59 23.00
N SER A 3 35.95 51.76 21.97
CA SER A 3 34.89 51.07 21.23
C SER A 3 34.88 49.59 21.65
N LYS A 4 33.86 49.19 22.43
CA LYS A 4 33.72 47.84 22.99
C LYS A 4 33.27 46.87 21.89
N LYS A 5 34.23 46.07 21.43
CA LYS A 5 34.05 44.82 20.68
C LYS A 5 33.27 43.82 21.55
N LYS A 6 31.97 43.65 21.31
CA LYS A 6 31.19 42.54 21.89
C LYS A 6 31.35 41.31 21.01
N SER A 7 32.41 40.57 21.29
CA SER A 7 32.41 39.11 21.15
C SER A 7 31.40 38.55 22.14
N ASN A 8 30.45 37.72 21.68
CA ASN A 8 30.09 36.57 22.51
C ASN A 8 29.34 35.48 21.73
N LYS A 9 30.01 34.34 21.71
CA LYS A 9 29.45 33.00 21.94
C LYS A 9 28.41 32.49 20.93
N LEU A 10 28.97 31.90 19.89
CA LEU A 10 28.48 30.67 19.27
C LEU A 10 28.27 29.62 20.38
N SER A 11 27.05 29.50 20.91
CA SER A 11 26.66 28.36 21.72
C SER A 11 26.09 27.29 20.79
N ASN A 12 26.94 26.31 20.49
CA ASN A 12 26.51 25.00 20.06
C ASN A 12 25.54 24.43 21.09
N ALA A 13 24.24 24.64 20.88
CA ALA A 13 23.24 23.79 21.51
C ALA A 13 23.24 22.49 20.72
N THR A 14 23.94 21.49 21.28
CA THR A 14 23.91 20.10 20.87
C THR A 14 22.46 19.64 20.76
N ASP A 15 21.98 19.52 19.52
CA ASP A 15 20.68 18.96 19.17
C ASP A 15 20.75 17.44 19.36
N ASN A 16 20.71 17.01 20.62
CA ASN A 16 20.58 15.61 21.00
C ASN A 16 19.08 15.26 21.07
N THR A 17 18.35 15.38 19.96
CA THR A 17 17.02 14.79 19.88
C THR A 17 17.16 13.31 19.58
N ALA A 18 17.38 12.51 20.62
CA ALA A 18 17.08 11.09 20.55
C ALA A 18 15.65 10.95 20.03
N THR A 19 15.50 10.46 18.80
CA THR A 19 14.19 10.26 18.17
C THR A 19 13.38 9.37 19.09
N VAL A 20 12.35 9.92 19.73
CA VAL A 20 11.51 9.18 20.67
C VAL A 20 10.83 8.05 19.90
N VAL A 21 11.36 6.84 20.04
CA VAL A 21 10.84 5.65 19.34
C VAL A 21 9.54 5.24 20.02
N TRP A 22 8.47 5.16 19.24
CA TRP A 22 7.15 4.69 19.68
C TRP A 22 6.95 3.25 19.24
N THR A 23 6.83 2.34 20.20
CA THR A 23 6.52 0.93 19.96
C THR A 23 5.07 0.76 19.52
N LYS A 24 4.77 -0.41 18.93
CA LYS A 24 3.39 -0.76 18.53
C LYS A 24 2.43 -0.75 19.72
N ALA A 25 2.88 -1.25 20.87
CA ALA A 25 2.08 -1.29 22.09
C ALA A 25 1.72 0.12 22.60
N GLU A 26 2.69 1.04 22.63
CA GLU A 26 2.47 2.43 23.04
C GLU A 26 1.52 3.17 22.09
N LYS A 27 1.64 2.95 20.78
CA LYS A 27 0.70 3.51 19.80
C LYS A 27 -0.72 2.97 20.00
N CYS A 28 -0.86 1.67 20.26
CA CYS A 28 -2.17 1.08 20.56
C CYS A 28 -2.77 1.63 21.87
N ALA A 29 -1.95 1.82 22.91
CA ALA A 29 -2.38 2.43 24.16
C ALA A 29 -2.83 3.89 23.94
N LEU A 30 -2.07 4.67 23.17
CA LEU A 30 -2.43 6.05 22.81
C LEU A 30 -3.78 6.15 22.11
N LEU A 31 -4.04 5.29 21.12
CA LEU A 31 -5.32 5.27 20.41
C LEU A 31 -6.49 4.91 21.32
N LYS A 32 -6.32 3.93 22.21
CA LYS A 32 -7.36 3.55 23.19
C LYS A 32 -7.66 4.70 24.15
N SER A 33 -6.63 5.40 24.62
CA SER A 33 -6.77 6.51 25.56
C SER A 33 -7.35 7.77 24.91
N LEU A 34 -6.96 8.07 23.67
CA LEU A 34 -7.57 9.14 22.87
C LEU A 34 -9.06 8.88 22.61
N LYS A 35 -9.45 7.62 22.34
CA LYS A 35 -10.86 7.24 22.19
C LYS A 35 -11.66 7.40 23.49
N LYS A 36 -11.03 7.13 24.64
CA LYS A 36 -11.69 7.16 25.96
C LYS A 36 -11.80 8.55 26.58
N TYR A 37 -10.73 9.34 26.50
CA TYR A 37 -10.62 10.63 27.21
C TYR A 37 -10.63 11.85 26.28
N GLY A 38 -10.50 11.64 24.97
CA GLY A 38 -10.33 12.72 23.99
C GLY A 38 -8.93 13.34 24.02
N HIS A 39 -8.62 14.17 23.03
CA HIS A 39 -7.27 14.70 22.81
C HIS A 39 -6.85 15.83 23.78
N LYS A 40 -7.78 16.35 24.59
CA LYS A 40 -7.52 17.48 25.52
C LYS A 40 -7.02 17.01 26.89
N ASP A 41 -7.41 15.82 27.32
CA ASP A 41 -7.08 15.27 28.65
C ASP A 41 -5.72 14.55 28.63
N ILE A 42 -4.63 15.29 28.38
CA ILE A 42 -3.28 14.75 28.23
C ILE A 42 -2.79 14.04 29.51
N SER A 43 -3.17 14.53 30.68
CA SER A 43 -2.79 13.92 31.97
C SER A 43 -3.32 12.50 32.10
N LYS A 44 -4.60 12.26 31.76
CA LYS A 44 -5.21 10.91 31.79
C LYS A 44 -4.65 9.99 30.71
N ILE A 45 -4.21 10.54 29.58
CA ILE A 45 -3.55 9.76 28.52
C ILE A 45 -2.15 9.33 29.00
N ALA A 46 -1.41 10.21 29.67
CA ALA A 46 -0.08 9.89 30.20
C ALA A 46 -0.11 8.78 31.26
N GLU A 47 -1.16 8.71 32.08
CA GLU A 47 -1.35 7.60 33.03
C GLU A 47 -1.42 6.22 32.35
N THR A 48 -1.91 6.16 31.11
CA THR A 48 -2.00 4.91 30.34
C THR A 48 -0.73 4.55 29.57
N ILE A 49 0.23 5.47 29.49
CA ILE A 49 1.50 5.30 28.79
C ILE A 49 2.62 5.87 29.67
N PRO A 50 2.96 5.21 30.78
CA PRO A 50 3.95 5.73 31.74
C PRO A 50 5.36 5.81 31.13
N SER A 51 5.61 5.13 30.00
CA SER A 51 6.87 5.19 29.26
C SER A 51 7.08 6.49 28.48
N LYS A 52 6.06 7.35 28.35
CA LYS A 52 6.13 8.60 27.57
C LYS A 52 5.79 9.80 28.43
N SER A 53 6.52 10.89 28.23
CA SER A 53 6.23 12.14 28.90
C SER A 53 4.94 12.78 28.34
N GLN A 54 4.28 13.61 29.15
CA GLN A 54 3.12 14.40 28.70
C GLN A 54 3.47 15.29 27.50
N SER A 55 4.69 15.81 27.44
CA SER A 55 5.21 16.57 26.31
C SER A 55 5.29 15.75 25.02
N ASP A 56 5.80 14.52 25.08
CA ASP A 56 5.90 13.66 23.90
C ASP A 56 4.53 13.27 23.36
N ILE A 57 3.59 12.99 24.27
CA ILE A 57 2.19 12.70 23.94
C ILE A 57 1.56 13.91 23.26
N LYS A 58 1.75 15.13 23.80
CA LYS A 58 1.22 16.36 23.23
C LYS A 58 1.77 16.63 21.83
N ILE A 59 3.08 16.54 21.65
CA ILE A 59 3.75 16.74 20.35
C ILE A 59 3.18 15.79 19.30
N LEU A 60 2.97 14.53 19.68
CA LEU A 60 2.44 13.53 18.77
C LEU A 60 0.97 13.79 18.39
N ILE A 61 0.13 14.16 19.37
CA ILE A 61 -1.27 14.55 19.15
C ILE A 61 -1.37 15.76 18.22
N ASP A 62 -0.56 16.80 18.47
CA ASP A 62 -0.55 18.02 17.67
C ASP A 62 -0.10 17.75 16.22
N LYS A 63 0.92 16.89 16.04
CA LYS A 63 1.38 16.43 14.73
C LYS A 63 0.25 15.78 13.92
N PHE A 64 -0.46 14.81 14.52
CA PHE A 64 -1.55 14.12 13.82
C PHE A 64 -2.76 15.03 13.57
N THR A 65 -3.06 15.93 14.50
CA THR A 65 -4.14 16.92 14.34
C THR A 65 -3.86 17.86 13.17
N LYS A 66 -2.60 18.31 13.03
CA LYS A 66 -2.16 19.13 11.89
C LYS A 66 -2.28 18.37 10.57
N GLN A 67 -1.82 17.11 10.53
CA GLN A 67 -1.95 16.26 9.34
C GLN A 67 -3.40 16.05 8.90
N ALA A 68 -4.32 15.82 9.86
CA ALA A 68 -5.73 15.64 9.56
C ALA A 68 -6.39 16.92 9.00
N ARG A 69 -6.00 18.10 9.50
CA ARG A 69 -6.55 19.39 9.03
C ARG A 69 -6.05 19.80 7.65
N CYS A 70 -4.87 19.34 7.25
CA CYS A 70 -4.31 19.61 5.92
C CYS A 70 -4.98 18.79 4.80
N LYS A 71 -5.72 17.72 5.11
CA LYS A 71 -6.41 16.85 4.12
C LYS A 71 -7.86 17.29 3.83
N LYS A 72 -8.10 18.59 3.63
CA LYS A 72 -9.44 19.15 3.35
C LYS A 72 -9.77 19.25 1.86
N HIS A 73 -9.52 18.23 1.04
CA HIS A 73 -10.07 18.19 -0.32
C HIS A 73 -10.15 16.76 -0.83
N ILE A 74 -11.24 16.04 -0.53
CA ILE A 74 -11.80 15.03 -1.45
C ILE A 74 -13.32 15.09 -1.29
N LYS A 75 -13.96 15.89 -2.13
CA LYS A 75 -15.38 15.73 -2.44
C LYS A 75 -15.44 14.84 -3.67
N THR A 76 -16.38 13.89 -3.64
CA THR A 76 -16.81 13.00 -4.74
C THR A 76 -15.73 12.08 -5.28
N GLU A 77 -15.51 10.93 -4.65
CA GLU A 77 -14.71 9.88 -5.26
C GLU A 77 -15.14 8.55 -4.61
N SER A 78 -15.31 7.52 -5.44
CA SER A 78 -15.81 6.21 -5.04
C SER A 78 -14.92 5.60 -3.94
N PRO A 79 -15.35 4.54 -3.23
CA PRO A 79 -14.51 3.92 -2.21
C PRO A 79 -13.09 3.56 -2.71
N ILE A 80 -12.95 3.19 -3.98
CA ILE A 80 -11.66 2.90 -4.63
C ILE A 80 -10.79 4.15 -4.74
N ASP A 81 -11.36 5.27 -5.12
CA ASP A 81 -10.63 6.51 -5.30
C ASP A 81 -10.13 7.07 -3.96
N ASN A 82 -10.92 6.92 -2.89
CA ASN A 82 -10.49 7.22 -1.52
C ASN A 82 -9.33 6.32 -1.07
N TRP A 83 -9.30 5.06 -1.52
CA TRP A 83 -8.22 4.14 -1.19
C TRP A 83 -6.94 4.47 -1.95
N LEU A 84 -7.04 4.80 -3.24
CA LEU A 84 -5.90 5.26 -4.06
C LEU A 84 -5.32 6.57 -3.53
N ALA A 85 -6.16 7.54 -3.15
CA ALA A 85 -5.74 8.84 -2.63
C ALA A 85 -5.23 8.79 -1.18
N SER A 86 -5.46 7.69 -0.45
CA SER A 86 -5.09 7.58 0.97
C SER A 86 -3.58 7.50 1.19
N GLY A 87 -2.79 7.15 0.15
CA GLY A 87 -1.37 6.87 0.26
C GLY A 87 -1.07 5.66 1.14
N MET A 88 -2.07 4.78 1.37
CA MET A 88 -1.92 3.56 2.16
C MET A 88 -1.10 2.49 1.45
N PHE A 89 -0.87 2.63 0.14
CA PHE A 89 -0.14 1.65 -0.66
C PHE A 89 1.12 2.33 -1.20
N PRO A 90 2.32 1.96 -0.70
CA PRO A 90 3.57 2.38 -1.33
C PRO A 90 3.62 1.83 -2.76
N ASP A 91 4.31 2.52 -3.67
CA ASP A 91 4.38 2.23 -5.13
C ASP A 91 4.82 0.80 -5.51
N THR A 92 5.16 -0.04 -4.53
CA THR A 92 5.59 -1.43 -4.68
C THR A 92 4.61 -2.47 -4.13
N ASP A 93 3.59 -2.07 -3.36
CA ASP A 93 2.56 -3.00 -2.89
C ASP A 93 1.45 -3.06 -3.92
N THR A 94 1.60 -3.97 -4.87
CA THR A 94 0.58 -4.27 -5.88
C THR A 94 -0.61 -4.95 -5.20
N LEU A 95 -1.51 -4.19 -4.57
CA LEU A 95 -2.83 -4.65 -4.11
C LEU A 95 -3.79 -5.02 -5.25
N ILE A 96 -3.24 -5.21 -6.44
CA ILE A 96 -3.96 -5.55 -7.65
C ILE A 96 -4.72 -6.87 -7.45
N PRO A 97 -4.13 -7.95 -6.89
CA PRO A 97 -4.90 -9.16 -6.58
C PRO A 97 -6.07 -8.88 -5.63
N GLU A 98 -5.84 -8.18 -4.53
CA GLU A 98 -6.85 -7.91 -3.51
C GLU A 98 -7.98 -7.04 -4.05
N ALA A 99 -7.65 -6.04 -4.87
CA ALA A 99 -8.63 -5.19 -5.54
C ALA A 99 -9.47 -5.99 -6.54
N LEU A 100 -8.86 -6.81 -7.39
CA LEU A 100 -9.57 -7.68 -8.34
C LEU A 100 -10.49 -8.66 -7.61
N LEU A 101 -10.02 -9.24 -6.50
CA LEU A 101 -10.83 -10.12 -5.65
C LEU A 101 -12.01 -9.39 -5.02
N PHE A 102 -11.82 -8.17 -4.53
CA PHE A 102 -12.91 -7.40 -3.92
C PHE A 102 -13.93 -6.93 -4.95
N ILE A 103 -13.50 -6.52 -6.14
CA ILE A 103 -14.39 -6.22 -7.26
C ILE A 103 -15.21 -7.46 -7.61
N GLN A 104 -14.54 -8.61 -7.77
CA GLN A 104 -15.22 -9.88 -8.01
C GLN A 104 -16.27 -10.17 -6.94
N LEU A 105 -15.94 -10.03 -5.65
CA LEU A 105 -16.82 -10.45 -4.55
C LEU A 105 -17.96 -9.47 -4.27
N TYR A 106 -17.66 -8.17 -4.23
CA TYR A 106 -18.52 -7.17 -3.63
C TYR A 106 -19.15 -6.19 -4.62
N GLU A 107 -18.66 -6.10 -5.86
CA GLU A 107 -19.28 -5.23 -6.85
C GLU A 107 -20.56 -5.83 -7.41
N LYS A 108 -21.52 -4.95 -7.69
CA LYS A 108 -22.77 -5.32 -8.35
C LYS A 108 -22.53 -5.33 -9.86
N HIS A 109 -22.12 -6.49 -10.37
CA HIS A 109 -21.87 -6.69 -11.80
C HIS A 109 -23.18 -6.66 -12.60
N PRO A 110 -23.18 -6.05 -13.81
CA PRO A 110 -24.31 -6.13 -14.73
C PRO A 110 -24.59 -7.59 -15.14
N PRO A 111 -25.85 -7.91 -15.49
CA PRO A 111 -26.22 -9.21 -16.08
C PRO A 111 -25.48 -9.46 -17.40
N GLU A 112 -25.28 -10.74 -17.74
CA GLU A 112 -24.53 -11.16 -18.93
C GLU A 112 -25.18 -10.69 -20.24
N GLU A 113 -26.49 -10.51 -20.26
CA GLU A 113 -27.23 -9.99 -21.41
C GLU A 113 -26.83 -8.54 -21.74
N GLN A 114 -26.37 -7.77 -20.75
CA GLN A 114 -25.93 -6.39 -20.91
C GLN A 114 -24.45 -6.28 -21.28
N THR A 115 -23.71 -7.39 -21.22
CA THR A 115 -22.26 -7.46 -21.48
C THR A 115 -21.92 -8.37 -22.66
N GLY A 116 -22.90 -8.68 -23.51
CA GLY A 116 -22.71 -9.52 -24.69
C GLY A 116 -22.38 -10.99 -24.35
N GLY A 117 -22.94 -11.50 -23.25
CA GLY A 117 -22.70 -12.84 -22.73
C GLY A 117 -21.47 -12.94 -21.82
N CYS A 118 -20.81 -11.83 -21.49
CA CYS A 118 -19.57 -11.85 -20.72
C CYS A 118 -19.83 -11.73 -19.22
N ASN A 119 -19.47 -12.77 -18.47
CA ASN A 119 -19.55 -12.74 -17.02
C ASN A 119 -18.39 -11.95 -16.41
N LEU A 120 -18.61 -10.68 -16.06
CA LEU A 120 -17.55 -9.82 -15.51
C LEU A 120 -17.01 -10.34 -14.18
N ARG A 121 -17.83 -10.99 -13.36
CA ARG A 121 -17.36 -11.62 -12.12
C ARG A 121 -16.31 -12.69 -12.42
N GLU A 122 -16.52 -13.47 -13.48
CA GLU A 122 -15.59 -14.48 -13.94
C GLU A 122 -14.30 -13.87 -14.52
N VAL A 123 -14.41 -12.76 -15.26
CA VAL A 123 -13.27 -11.97 -15.73
C VAL A 123 -12.38 -11.53 -14.56
N TYR A 124 -12.96 -10.94 -13.51
CA TYR A 124 -12.19 -10.47 -12.36
C TYR A 124 -11.55 -11.62 -11.57
N ASN A 125 -12.24 -12.76 -11.41
CA ASN A 125 -11.66 -13.96 -10.81
C ASN A 125 -10.49 -14.52 -11.64
N PHE A 126 -10.62 -14.51 -12.97
CA PHE A 126 -9.56 -14.94 -13.89
C PHE A 126 -8.32 -14.05 -13.75
N LEU A 127 -8.50 -12.72 -13.78
CA LEU A 127 -7.40 -11.76 -13.63
C LEU A 127 -6.75 -11.87 -12.24
N TYR A 128 -7.53 -12.00 -11.17
CA TYR A 128 -7.03 -12.23 -9.82
C TYR A 128 -6.08 -13.44 -9.75
N ARG A 129 -6.51 -14.57 -10.31
CA ARG A 129 -5.71 -15.80 -10.33
C ARG A 129 -4.47 -15.66 -11.18
N MET A 130 -4.57 -14.97 -12.32
CA MET A 130 -3.43 -14.68 -13.18
C MET A 130 -2.35 -13.87 -12.46
N VAL A 131 -2.72 -12.78 -11.77
CA VAL A 131 -1.75 -11.93 -11.05
C VAL A 131 -1.07 -12.70 -9.93
N LEU A 132 -1.75 -13.67 -9.31
CA LEU A 132 -1.17 -14.54 -8.28
C LEU A 132 -0.38 -15.74 -8.84
N GLY A 133 -0.28 -15.91 -10.16
CA GLY A 133 0.35 -17.08 -10.78
C GLY A 133 -0.37 -18.40 -10.48
N GLN A 134 -1.65 -18.34 -10.13
CA GLN A 134 -2.47 -19.53 -9.86
C GLN A 134 -2.97 -20.14 -11.17
N PRO A 135 -3.21 -21.47 -11.20
CA PRO A 135 -3.82 -22.11 -12.34
C PRO A 135 -5.18 -21.47 -12.65
N THR A 136 -5.39 -21.12 -13.91
CA THR A 136 -6.64 -20.58 -14.38
C THR A 136 -7.71 -21.67 -14.33
N VAL A 137 -8.89 -21.32 -13.82
CA VAL A 137 -10.08 -22.17 -13.96
C VAL A 137 -10.51 -22.12 -15.43
N GLY A 138 -11.17 -23.17 -15.92
CA GLY A 138 -11.79 -23.12 -17.24
C GLY A 138 -12.76 -21.94 -17.28
N ILE A 139 -12.55 -21.03 -18.23
CA ILE A 139 -13.38 -19.84 -18.43
C ILE A 139 -14.34 -20.05 -19.61
N SER A 140 -15.45 -19.31 -19.63
CA SER A 140 -16.35 -19.33 -20.78
C SER A 140 -15.67 -18.75 -22.05
N PRO A 141 -16.07 -19.20 -23.26
CA PRO A 141 -15.56 -18.64 -24.52
C PRO A 141 -15.76 -17.11 -24.64
N GLU A 142 -16.85 -16.58 -24.09
CA GLU A 142 -17.19 -15.16 -24.09
C GLU A 142 -16.24 -14.36 -23.19
N VAL A 143 -15.89 -14.93 -22.02
CA VAL A 143 -14.90 -14.37 -21.09
C VAL A 143 -13.52 -14.39 -21.73
N GLU A 144 -13.13 -15.52 -22.33
CA GLU A 144 -11.84 -15.67 -23.03
C GLU A 144 -11.69 -14.63 -24.15
N LYS A 145 -12.71 -14.50 -25.00
CA LYS A 145 -12.72 -13.53 -26.10
C LYS A 145 -12.61 -12.09 -25.59
N THR A 146 -13.33 -11.77 -24.52
CA THR A 146 -13.31 -10.43 -23.91
C THR A 146 -11.94 -10.11 -23.34
N VAL A 147 -11.37 -11.01 -22.54
CA VAL A 147 -10.04 -10.83 -21.95
C VAL A 147 -8.97 -10.70 -23.03
N TYR A 148 -9.00 -11.57 -24.04
CA TYR A 148 -8.06 -11.51 -25.15
C TYR A 148 -8.13 -10.18 -25.90
N TYR A 149 -9.33 -9.69 -26.20
CA TYR A 149 -9.55 -8.42 -26.87
C TYR A 149 -8.99 -7.25 -26.04
N LEU A 150 -9.29 -7.20 -24.74
CA LEU A 150 -8.84 -6.14 -23.85
C LEU A 150 -7.31 -6.13 -23.70
N ILE A 151 -6.69 -7.29 -23.45
CA ILE A 151 -5.24 -7.40 -23.34
C ILE A 151 -4.57 -7.02 -24.67
N SER A 152 -5.12 -7.44 -25.80
CA SER A 152 -4.58 -7.11 -27.12
C SER A 152 -4.64 -5.61 -27.40
N ASN A 153 -5.73 -4.93 -27.01
CA ASN A 153 -5.84 -3.48 -27.15
C ASN A 153 -4.87 -2.73 -26.24
N ILE A 154 -4.81 -3.11 -24.95
CA ILE A 154 -3.87 -2.51 -24.00
C ILE A 154 -2.43 -2.72 -24.49
N THR A 155 -2.11 -3.91 -24.97
CA THR A 155 -0.80 -4.20 -25.56
C THR A 155 -0.57 -3.29 -26.76
N ARG A 156 -1.50 -3.20 -27.72
CA ARG A 156 -1.31 -2.32 -28.88
C ARG A 156 -1.09 -0.85 -28.51
N GLU A 157 -1.76 -0.35 -27.47
CA GLU A 157 -1.73 1.06 -27.07
C GLU A 157 -0.53 1.40 -26.16
N VAL A 158 -0.17 0.51 -25.24
CA VAL A 158 0.88 0.73 -24.23
C VAL A 158 2.24 0.19 -24.69
N TRP A 159 2.24 -0.93 -25.42
CA TRP A 159 3.47 -1.65 -25.79
C TRP A 159 4.48 -0.81 -26.56
N PRO A 160 4.13 0.00 -27.58
CA PRO A 160 5.14 0.71 -28.35
C PRO A 160 5.94 1.71 -27.51
N ALA A 161 5.30 2.36 -26.54
CA ALA A 161 5.92 3.39 -25.70
C ALA A 161 6.73 2.80 -24.54
N SER A 162 6.23 1.74 -23.90
CA SER A 162 6.85 1.15 -22.70
C SER A 162 7.77 -0.03 -22.99
N ARG A 163 7.92 -0.45 -24.27
CA ARG A 163 8.74 -1.60 -24.67
C ARG A 163 10.16 -1.54 -24.09
N THR A 164 10.80 -0.38 -24.18
CA THR A 164 12.20 -0.22 -23.76
C THR A 164 12.36 -0.31 -22.24
N GLU A 165 11.43 0.29 -21.48
CA GLU A 165 11.43 0.21 -20.01
C GLU A 165 11.17 -1.22 -19.53
N ILE A 166 10.19 -1.91 -20.13
CA ILE A 166 9.88 -3.30 -19.81
C ILE A 166 11.07 -4.22 -20.12
N LEU A 167 11.70 -4.07 -21.30
CA LEU A 167 12.88 -4.86 -21.66
C LEU A 167 14.05 -4.59 -20.70
N ASN A 168 14.22 -3.36 -20.24
CA ASN A 168 15.24 -3.01 -19.25
C ASN A 168 14.94 -3.64 -17.88
N GLU A 169 13.69 -3.69 -17.44
CA GLU A 169 13.32 -4.38 -16.20
C GLU A 169 13.47 -5.91 -16.32
N ILE A 170 13.07 -6.49 -17.45
CA ILE A 170 13.28 -7.93 -17.72
C ILE A 170 14.78 -8.26 -17.75
N ALA A 171 15.62 -7.40 -18.31
CA ALA A 171 17.07 -7.59 -18.33
C ALA A 171 17.71 -7.50 -16.94
N LYS A 172 17.07 -6.81 -15.98
CA LYS A 172 17.48 -6.75 -14.57
C LYS A 172 17.06 -7.99 -13.77
N LEU A 173 16.10 -8.78 -14.27
CA LEU A 173 15.77 -10.04 -13.63
C LEU A 173 16.99 -10.97 -13.71
N PRO A 174 17.47 -11.51 -12.58
CA PRO A 174 18.63 -12.38 -12.60
C PRO A 174 18.33 -13.57 -13.51
N ALA A 175 19.24 -13.88 -14.44
CA ALA A 175 19.19 -15.05 -15.33
C ALA A 175 19.29 -16.41 -14.59
N LYS A 176 18.85 -16.48 -13.34
CA LYS A 176 18.96 -17.61 -12.44
C LYS A 176 17.59 -17.98 -11.89
N GLN A 177 16.82 -18.62 -12.74
CA GLN A 177 16.21 -19.87 -12.31
C GLN A 177 16.91 -20.98 -13.08
N LYS A 178 18.08 -21.40 -12.58
CA LYS A 178 18.49 -22.79 -12.82
C LYS A 178 17.32 -23.61 -12.32
N CYS A 179 16.58 -24.28 -13.21
CA CYS A 179 15.62 -25.28 -12.83
C CYS A 179 16.31 -26.22 -11.85
N LEU A 180 16.02 -26.08 -10.56
CA LEU A 180 16.44 -27.04 -9.56
C LEU A 180 15.68 -28.31 -9.92
N LYS A 181 16.38 -29.33 -10.42
CA LYS A 181 15.82 -30.67 -10.55
C LYS A 181 15.51 -31.15 -9.13
N VAL A 182 14.25 -30.99 -8.70
CA VAL A 182 13.79 -31.54 -7.43
C VAL A 182 13.15 -32.88 -7.71
N TYR A 183 13.97 -33.95 -7.77
CA TYR A 183 13.62 -35.32 -7.33
C TYR A 183 14.90 -36.17 -7.30
N PRO A 184 15.27 -36.78 -6.17
CA PRO A 184 16.01 -38.03 -6.20
C PRO A 184 15.02 -39.15 -6.55
N GLY A 185 14.82 -39.39 -7.85
CA GLY A 185 14.15 -40.61 -8.29
C GLY A 185 15.02 -41.80 -7.88
N LYS A 186 14.60 -42.54 -6.85
CA LYS A 186 15.12 -43.88 -6.56
C LYS A 186 15.22 -44.66 -7.87
N LYS A 187 16.41 -45.04 -8.27
CA LYS A 187 16.59 -46.20 -9.16
C LYS A 187 16.75 -47.41 -8.25
N MET A 188 15.65 -48.14 -8.07
CA MET A 188 15.74 -49.56 -7.72
C MET A 188 16.31 -50.27 -8.94
N TYR A 189 17.40 -51.00 -8.75
CA TYR A 189 17.73 -52.14 -9.60
C TYR A 189 18.08 -53.32 -8.68
N PHE A 190 17.38 -54.40 -9.02
CA PHE A 190 17.30 -55.78 -8.54
C PHE A 190 18.53 -56.38 -7.87
#